data_AF-A0A9X1ZZK8-F1
#
_entry.id   AF-A0A9X1ZZK8-F1
#
_cell.length_a   1.000
_cell.length_b   1.000
_cell.length_c   1.000
_cell.angle_alpha   90.00
_cell.angle_beta   90.00
_cell.angle_gamma   90.00
#
_symmetry.space_group_name_H-M   'P 1'
#
loop_
_entity.id
_entity.type
_entity.pdbx_description
1 polymer ?
#
loop_
_entity_poly.entity_id
_entity_poly.type
_entity_poly.pdbx_seq_one_letter_code
_entity_poly.pdbx_strand_id
1 'polypeptide(L)'
;MLEFLFPRDWPLYAAGPQGPLVRNFSAWVVERGYTRICARHHVRRFREVLVYNHVAAGTSLPITSTALSRWFAPWSHDTLYRATQRAAERFLCDRCLFIPVAKPSRFDSLISQYQSHLIDLRGLAPDTVEHHLRTVTDFLSSACSKRRLASIRPNDVERFVDQTSKRLRRQTLQHTIAHLRAFLRFCANQRYTRDRLDVIDTPRTYRGELPPRALDWKTVREGLQKSWH
;
A
#
# COMPACT_ATOMS: atom_id res chain seq x y z
N MET A 1 6.02 25.21 -10.95
CA MET A 1 6.80 23.97 -10.70
C MET A 1 7.18 23.25 -11.98
N LEU A 2 6.32 23.23 -13.01
CA LEU A 2 6.69 22.72 -14.33
C LEU A 2 7.88 23.47 -14.93
N GLU A 3 7.94 24.79 -14.72
CA GLU A 3 9.01 25.68 -15.15
C GLU A 3 10.36 25.29 -14.51
N PHE A 4 10.33 24.87 -13.24
CA PHE A 4 11.51 24.36 -12.53
C PHE A 4 11.97 23.00 -13.09
N LEU A 5 11.03 22.08 -13.33
CA LEU A 5 11.35 20.73 -13.82
C LEU A 5 11.74 20.71 -15.31
N PHE A 6 11.11 21.55 -16.13
CA PHE A 6 11.26 21.61 -17.60
C PHE A 6 11.42 23.06 -18.07
N PRO A 7 12.58 23.71 -17.84
CA PRO A 7 12.75 25.14 -18.10
C PRO A 7 12.42 25.59 -19.54
N ARG A 8 12.64 24.71 -20.53
CA ARG A 8 12.37 24.99 -21.94
C ARG A 8 11.00 24.45 -22.41
N ASP A 9 10.64 23.25 -21.94
CA ASP A 9 9.49 22.52 -22.50
C ASP A 9 8.22 22.68 -21.66
N TRP A 10 8.24 23.38 -20.53
CA TRP A 10 7.10 23.49 -19.63
C TRP A 10 5.78 23.91 -20.31
N PRO A 11 5.74 24.76 -21.36
CA PRO A 11 4.48 25.11 -22.02
C PRO A 11 3.80 23.88 -22.62
N LEU A 12 4.56 22.92 -23.16
CA LEU A 12 4.04 21.66 -23.71
C LEU A 12 3.38 20.77 -22.64
N TYR A 13 3.86 20.87 -21.40
CA TYR A 13 3.31 20.13 -20.26
C TYR A 13 2.08 20.79 -19.67
N ALA A 14 1.97 22.12 -19.79
CA ALA A 14 0.81 22.88 -19.38
C ALA A 14 -0.29 22.94 -20.44
N ALA A 15 0.03 22.64 -21.71
CA ALA A 15 -0.90 22.70 -22.82
C ALA A 15 -1.92 21.56 -22.80
N GLY A 16 -3.10 21.84 -23.36
CA GLY A 16 -4.17 20.89 -23.55
C GLY A 16 -5.01 20.63 -22.29
N PRO A 17 -6.06 19.80 -22.42
CA PRO A 17 -7.05 19.62 -21.38
C PRO A 17 -6.48 18.92 -20.13
N GLN A 18 -5.46 18.07 -20.25
CA GLN A 18 -4.74 17.45 -19.12
C GLN A 18 -3.82 18.40 -18.34
N GLY A 19 -3.50 19.58 -18.90
CA GLY A 19 -2.47 20.49 -18.40
C GLY A 19 -2.58 20.85 -16.91
N PRO A 20 -3.76 21.20 -16.40
CA PRO A 20 -3.94 21.49 -14.97
C PRO A 20 -3.61 20.30 -14.06
N LEU A 21 -3.99 19.07 -14.45
CA LEU A 21 -3.69 17.87 -13.65
C LEU A 21 -2.18 17.56 -13.66
N VAL A 22 -1.51 17.72 -14.80
CA VAL A 22 -0.04 17.60 -14.93
C VAL A 22 0.67 18.66 -14.08
N ARG A 23 0.18 19.90 -14.09
CA ARG A 23 0.71 20.98 -13.25
C ARG A 23 0.60 20.65 -11.76
N ASN A 24 -0.57 20.20 -11.32
CA ASN A 24 -0.80 19.82 -9.92
C ASN A 24 0.08 18.64 -9.48
N PHE A 25 0.22 17.62 -10.32
CA PHE A 25 1.11 16.51 -10.05
C PHE A 25 2.58 16.96 -9.97
N SER A 26 3.00 17.86 -10.86
CA SER A 26 4.37 18.40 -10.85
C SER A 26 4.70 19.18 -9.57
N ALA A 27 3.74 19.94 -9.04
CA ALA A 27 3.87 20.65 -7.77
C ALA A 27 4.01 19.64 -6.62
N TRP A 28 3.14 18.63 -6.61
CA TRP A 28 3.11 17.62 -5.56
C TRP A 28 4.39 16.76 -5.50
N VAL A 29 4.95 16.33 -6.64
CA VAL A 29 6.20 15.53 -6.60
C VAL A 29 7.37 16.31 -6.04
N VAL A 30 7.44 17.63 -6.28
CA VAL A 30 8.49 18.48 -5.71
C VAL A 30 8.22 18.75 -4.22
N GLU A 31 6.98 19.01 -3.84
CA GLU A 31 6.55 19.14 -2.44
C GLU A 31 6.92 17.91 -1.61
N ARG A 32 6.78 16.70 -2.18
CA ARG A 32 7.15 15.43 -1.53
C ARG A 32 8.65 15.13 -1.56
N GLY A 33 9.49 16.06 -2.02
CA GLY A 33 10.95 15.96 -1.97
C GLY A 33 11.56 14.97 -2.97
N TYR A 34 10.85 14.64 -4.07
CA TYR A 34 11.44 13.82 -5.12
C TYR A 34 12.66 14.53 -5.72
N THR A 35 13.73 13.78 -6.02
CA THR A 35 14.87 14.34 -6.74
C THR A 35 14.42 14.88 -8.09
N ARG A 36 15.07 15.94 -8.58
CA ARG A 36 14.70 16.61 -9.84
C ARG A 36 14.59 15.63 -11.02
N ILE A 37 15.50 14.66 -11.11
CA ILE A 37 15.50 13.64 -12.16
C ILE A 37 14.28 12.71 -12.04
N CYS A 38 13.99 12.19 -10.84
CA CYS A 38 12.82 11.34 -10.60
C CYS A 38 11.51 12.09 -10.85
N ALA A 39 11.40 13.34 -10.39
CA ALA A 39 10.25 14.20 -10.61
C ALA A 39 9.97 14.41 -12.10
N ARG A 40 11.01 14.74 -12.90
CA ARG A 40 10.88 14.88 -14.36
C ARG A 40 10.36 13.59 -15.02
N HIS A 41 10.93 12.43 -14.67
CA HIS A 41 10.50 11.16 -15.25
C HIS A 41 9.05 10.81 -14.90
N HIS A 42 8.62 11.04 -13.65
CA HIS A 42 7.23 10.82 -13.26
C HIS A 42 6.28 11.77 -13.99
N VAL A 43 6.58 13.07 -14.06
CA VAL A 43 5.72 14.06 -14.73
C VAL A 43 5.62 13.77 -16.23
N ARG A 44 6.70 13.35 -16.88
CA ARG A 44 6.69 12.93 -18.29
C ARG A 44 5.77 11.75 -18.53
N ARG A 45 5.96 10.64 -17.81
CA ARG A 45 5.12 9.44 -17.97
C ARG A 45 3.66 9.70 -17.62
N PHE A 46 3.42 10.49 -16.57
CA PHE A 46 2.06 10.85 -16.18
C PHE A 46 1.37 11.65 -17.29
N ARG A 47 2.04 12.65 -17.88
CA ARG A 47 1.52 13.36 -19.04
C ARG A 47 1.26 12.43 -20.22
N GLU A 48 2.21 11.55 -20.56
CA GLU A 48 2.07 10.58 -21.65
C GLU A 48 0.81 9.70 -21.46
N VAL A 49 0.57 9.21 -20.24
CA VAL A 49 -0.62 8.44 -19.88
C VAL A 49 -1.90 9.26 -20.04
N LEU A 50 -1.93 10.50 -19.55
CA LEU A 50 -3.13 11.35 -19.64
C LEU A 50 -3.46 11.72 -21.09
N VAL A 51 -2.46 12.01 -21.91
CA VAL A 51 -2.63 12.32 -23.33
C VAL A 51 -3.18 11.10 -24.09
N TYR A 52 -2.60 9.92 -23.86
CA TYR A 52 -3.06 8.68 -24.50
C TYR A 52 -4.51 8.34 -24.16
N ASN A 53 -4.95 8.63 -22.93
CA ASN A 53 -6.31 8.36 -22.48
C ASN A 53 -7.28 9.54 -22.70
N HIS A 54 -6.83 10.61 -23.38
CA HIS A 54 -7.61 11.84 -23.62
C HIS A 54 -8.25 12.44 -22.35
N VAL A 55 -7.51 12.42 -21.23
CA VAL A 55 -8.04 12.88 -19.93
C VAL A 55 -8.09 14.41 -19.90
N ALA A 56 -9.26 14.97 -19.60
CA ALA A 56 -9.45 16.40 -19.41
C ALA A 56 -9.51 16.78 -17.93
N ALA A 57 -8.74 17.80 -17.54
CA ALA A 57 -8.87 18.44 -16.23
C ALA A 57 -10.17 19.26 -16.23
N GLY A 58 -11.26 18.60 -15.88
CA GLY A 58 -12.62 19.13 -15.97
C GLY A 58 -13.69 18.05 -15.98
N THR A 59 -13.34 16.79 -16.27
CA THR A 59 -14.22 15.65 -15.94
C THR A 59 -14.36 15.61 -14.42
N SER A 60 -15.60 15.71 -13.94
CA SER A 60 -15.97 15.78 -12.53
C SER A 60 -15.13 14.84 -11.68
N LEU A 61 -14.19 15.43 -10.93
CA LEU A 61 -13.49 14.76 -9.84
C LEU A 61 -14.54 14.23 -8.86
N PRO A 62 -14.43 12.95 -8.44
CA PRO A 62 -13.14 12.29 -8.20
C PRO A 62 -12.76 11.17 -9.18
N ILE A 63 -11.45 10.93 -9.33
CA ILE A 63 -10.88 9.84 -10.16
C ILE A 63 -10.94 8.53 -9.41
N THR A 64 -11.49 7.50 -10.04
CA THR A 64 -11.59 6.17 -9.44
C THR A 64 -10.28 5.37 -9.59
N SER A 65 -9.97 4.49 -8.64
CA SER A 65 -8.82 3.57 -8.76
C SER A 65 -8.88 2.67 -10.00
N THR A 66 -10.09 2.28 -10.45
CA THR A 66 -10.30 1.54 -11.69
C THR A 66 -10.02 2.36 -12.94
N ALA A 67 -10.42 3.64 -12.96
CA ALA A 67 -10.10 4.56 -14.05
C ALA A 67 -8.58 4.76 -14.14
N LEU A 68 -7.93 5.02 -13.01
CA LEU A 68 -6.47 5.19 -12.97
C LEU A 68 -5.73 3.93 -13.41
N SER A 69 -6.14 2.75 -12.92
CA SER A 69 -5.56 1.47 -13.35
C SER A 69 -5.75 1.24 -14.85
N ARG A 70 -6.92 1.59 -15.40
CA ARG A 70 -7.19 1.51 -16.83
C ARG A 70 -6.29 2.44 -17.63
N TRP A 71 -6.03 3.66 -17.14
CA TRP A 71 -5.13 4.59 -17.81
C TRP A 71 -3.72 4.02 -17.94
N PHE A 72 -3.23 3.34 -16.91
CA PHE A 72 -1.89 2.74 -16.91
C PHE A 72 -1.81 1.33 -17.52
N ALA A 73 -2.95 0.69 -17.81
CA ALA A 73 -3.01 -0.69 -18.29
C ALA A 73 -2.12 -1.00 -19.52
N PRO A 74 -2.01 -0.11 -20.54
CA PRO A 74 -1.10 -0.33 -21.67
C PRO A 74 0.38 -0.48 -21.27
N TRP A 75 0.79 0.11 -20.14
CA TRP A 75 2.16 0.07 -19.61
C TRP A 75 2.31 -0.83 -18.38
N SER A 76 1.35 -1.73 -18.12
CA SER A 76 1.35 -2.59 -16.94
C SER A 76 2.61 -3.46 -16.80
N HIS A 77 3.28 -3.78 -17.93
CA HIS A 77 4.52 -4.54 -17.97
C HIS A 77 5.76 -3.73 -17.55
N ASP A 78 5.74 -2.40 -17.66
CA ASP A 78 6.89 -1.53 -17.36
C ASP A 78 6.94 -1.12 -15.87
N THR A 79 8.05 -1.46 -15.19
CA THR A 79 8.29 -1.14 -13.78
C THR A 79 8.22 0.36 -13.46
N LEU A 80 8.67 1.21 -14.39
CA LEU A 80 8.78 2.66 -14.21
C LEU A 80 7.41 3.35 -14.35
N TYR A 81 6.55 2.81 -15.21
CA TYR A 81 5.14 3.22 -15.28
C TYR A 81 4.36 2.75 -14.05
N ARG A 82 4.60 1.53 -13.55
CA ARG A 82 4.03 1.09 -12.26
C ARG A 82 4.46 1.99 -11.09
N ALA A 83 5.71 2.42 -11.05
CA ALA A 83 6.18 3.39 -10.05
C ALA A 83 5.46 4.74 -10.18
N THR A 84 5.22 5.19 -11.43
CA THR A 84 4.49 6.43 -11.69
C THR A 84 3.01 6.33 -11.34
N GLN A 85 2.38 5.18 -11.60
CA GLN A 85 1.01 4.90 -11.17
C GLN A 85 0.87 5.02 -9.65
N ARG A 86 1.78 4.41 -8.88
CA ARG A 86 1.77 4.54 -7.41
C ARG A 86 1.97 5.98 -6.93
N ALA A 87 2.83 6.74 -7.61
CA ALA A 87 3.02 8.16 -7.30
C ALA A 87 1.74 8.97 -7.62
N ALA A 88 1.08 8.67 -8.73
CA ALA A 88 -0.19 9.30 -9.12
C ALA A 88 -1.33 8.93 -8.15
N GLU A 89 -1.43 7.67 -7.71
CA GLU A 89 -2.37 7.23 -6.66
C GLU A 89 -2.20 8.06 -5.39
N ARG A 90 -0.96 8.16 -4.88
CA ARG A 90 -0.64 8.96 -3.69
C ARG A 90 -1.00 10.43 -3.87
N PHE A 91 -0.65 11.02 -5.02
CA PHE A 91 -1.02 12.39 -5.36
C PHE A 91 -2.54 12.61 -5.32
N LEU A 92 -3.30 11.73 -5.95
CA LEU A 92 -4.76 11.85 -6.01
C LEU A 92 -5.38 11.65 -4.62
N CYS A 93 -4.86 10.72 -3.81
CA CYS A 93 -5.27 10.56 -2.41
C CYS A 93 -5.01 11.83 -1.60
N ASP A 94 -3.79 12.38 -1.66
CA ASP A 94 -3.39 13.56 -0.89
C ASP A 94 -4.18 14.82 -1.27
N ARG A 95 -4.69 14.90 -2.49
CA ARG A 95 -5.52 16.01 -2.96
C ARG A 95 -7.03 15.76 -2.79
N CYS A 96 -7.43 14.67 -2.14
CA CYS A 96 -8.84 14.24 -2.01
C CYS A 96 -9.54 14.09 -3.38
N LEU A 97 -8.78 13.73 -4.41
CA LEU A 97 -9.22 13.55 -5.79
C LEU A 97 -9.38 12.07 -6.17
N PHE A 98 -9.23 11.17 -5.21
CA PHE A 98 -9.22 9.73 -5.41
C PHE A 98 -10.41 9.06 -4.74
N ILE A 99 -11.23 8.36 -5.52
CA ILE A 99 -12.16 7.36 -4.99
C ILE A 99 -11.50 5.98 -5.16
N PRO A 100 -11.16 5.28 -4.08
CA PRO A 100 -10.81 3.87 -4.19
C PRO A 100 -12.05 3.07 -4.61
N VAL A 101 -12.21 2.83 -5.91
CA VAL A 101 -13.17 1.87 -6.44
C VAL A 101 -12.45 0.52 -6.47
N ALA A 102 -12.26 -0.07 -5.30
CA ALA A 102 -11.92 -1.49 -5.27
C ALA A 102 -13.03 -2.21 -6.05
N LYS A 103 -12.67 -3.02 -7.06
CA LYS A 103 -13.61 -4.05 -7.50
C LYS A 103 -13.92 -4.83 -6.23
N PRO A 104 -15.19 -4.93 -5.80
CA PRO A 104 -15.46 -5.50 -4.51
C PRO A 104 -14.83 -6.88 -4.47
N SER A 105 -13.90 -7.06 -3.54
CA SER A 105 -13.32 -8.37 -3.34
C SER A 105 -14.48 -9.26 -2.94
N ARG A 106 -14.51 -10.49 -3.46
CA ARG A 106 -15.40 -11.54 -2.92
C ARG A 106 -15.20 -11.78 -1.41
N PHE A 107 -14.15 -11.19 -0.83
CA PHE A 107 -13.88 -11.19 0.60
C PHE A 107 -14.19 -9.87 1.31
N ASP A 108 -14.71 -8.83 0.65
CA ASP A 108 -14.96 -7.54 1.31
C ASP A 108 -15.89 -7.70 2.51
N SER A 109 -16.99 -8.44 2.35
CA SER A 109 -17.90 -8.75 3.46
C SER A 109 -17.18 -9.47 4.62
N LEU A 110 -16.25 -10.37 4.32
CA LEU A 110 -15.47 -11.08 5.34
C LEU A 110 -14.46 -10.14 6.03
N ILE A 111 -13.77 -9.31 5.25
CA ILE A 111 -12.78 -8.34 5.73
C ILE A 111 -13.47 -7.30 6.62
N SER A 112 -14.64 -6.78 6.22
CA SER A 112 -15.43 -5.86 7.03
C SER A 112 -15.89 -6.50 8.34
N GLN A 113 -16.38 -7.75 8.32
CA GLN A 113 -16.76 -8.45 9.54
C GLN A 113 -15.57 -8.71 10.46
N TYR A 114 -14.40 -9.03 9.89
CA TYR A 114 -13.18 -9.19 10.67
C TYR A 114 -12.71 -7.85 11.26
N GLN A 115 -12.79 -6.76 10.50
CA GLN A 115 -12.48 -5.41 10.97
C GLN A 115 -13.37 -5.04 12.17
N SER A 116 -14.68 -5.21 12.06
CA SER A 116 -15.61 -5.01 13.19
C SER A 116 -15.25 -5.90 14.37
N HIS A 117 -14.90 -7.17 14.16
CA HIS A 117 -14.43 -8.04 15.25
C HIS A 117 -13.17 -7.50 15.95
N LEU A 118 -12.22 -6.92 15.21
CA LEU A 118 -10.99 -6.36 15.80
C LEU A 118 -11.24 -5.05 16.56
N ILE A 119 -12.17 -4.23 16.10
CA ILE A 119 -12.51 -2.96 16.76
C ILE A 119 -13.45 -3.23 17.93
N ASP A 120 -14.61 -3.82 17.66
CA ASP A 120 -15.73 -3.88 18.60
C ASP A 120 -15.52 -4.92 19.70
N LEU A 121 -14.85 -6.04 19.37
CA LEU A 121 -14.67 -7.15 20.31
C LEU A 121 -13.25 -7.25 20.88
N ARG A 122 -12.24 -6.67 20.21
CA ARG A 122 -10.84 -6.69 20.68
C ARG A 122 -10.31 -5.33 21.09
N GLY A 123 -11.00 -4.23 20.76
CA GLY A 123 -10.57 -2.87 21.12
C GLY A 123 -9.21 -2.50 20.54
N LEU A 124 -8.83 -3.05 19.39
CA LEU A 124 -7.51 -2.77 18.80
C LEU A 124 -7.44 -1.34 18.25
N ALA A 125 -6.27 -0.73 18.40
CA ALA A 125 -5.99 0.57 17.83
C ALA A 125 -6.09 0.54 16.29
N PRO A 126 -6.53 1.64 15.63
CA PRO A 126 -6.73 1.67 14.18
C PRO A 126 -5.51 1.23 13.36
N ASP A 127 -4.31 1.65 13.77
CA ASP A 127 -3.06 1.28 13.10
C ASP A 127 -2.81 -0.23 13.19
N THR A 128 -3.07 -0.86 14.34
CA THR A 128 -2.95 -2.33 14.49
C THR A 128 -3.99 -3.07 13.65
N VAL A 129 -5.21 -2.54 13.57
CA VAL A 129 -6.25 -3.09 12.69
C VAL A 129 -5.80 -3.04 11.22
N GLU A 130 -5.24 -1.93 10.77
CA GLU A 130 -4.73 -1.80 9.39
C GLU A 130 -3.65 -2.86 9.08
N HIS A 131 -2.70 -3.07 10.00
CA HIS A 131 -1.67 -4.10 9.85
C HIS A 131 -2.27 -5.53 9.77
N HIS A 132 -3.32 -5.80 10.56
CA HIS A 132 -4.09 -7.05 10.46
C HIS A 132 -4.75 -7.20 9.08
N LEU A 133 -5.50 -6.19 8.64
CA LEU A 133 -6.27 -6.23 7.39
C LEU A 133 -5.35 -6.37 6.18
N ARG A 134 -4.19 -5.71 6.18
CA ARG A 134 -3.18 -5.85 5.13
C ARG A 134 -2.66 -7.30 5.05
N THR A 135 -2.30 -7.88 6.19
CA THR A 135 -1.82 -9.27 6.26
C THR A 135 -2.86 -10.26 5.73
N VAL A 136 -4.12 -10.07 6.12
CA VAL A 136 -5.24 -10.93 5.71
C VAL A 136 -5.53 -10.79 4.22
N THR A 137 -5.51 -9.57 3.70
CA THR A 137 -5.76 -9.29 2.28
C THR A 137 -4.69 -9.93 1.40
N ASP A 138 -3.43 -9.85 1.81
CA ASP A 138 -2.30 -10.49 1.13
C ASP A 138 -2.47 -12.03 1.11
N PHE A 139 -2.82 -12.61 2.27
CA PHE A 139 -3.09 -14.05 2.38
C PHE A 139 -4.26 -14.51 1.51
N LEU A 140 -5.39 -13.81 1.54
CA LEU A 140 -6.57 -14.16 0.76
C LEU A 140 -6.29 -14.07 -0.74
N SER A 141 -5.52 -13.07 -1.16
CA SER A 141 -5.11 -12.89 -2.55
C SER A 141 -4.21 -14.03 -3.02
N SER A 142 -3.29 -14.53 -2.18
CA SER A 142 -2.38 -15.62 -2.55
C SER A 142 -3.05 -17.00 -2.45
N ALA A 143 -3.74 -17.29 -1.35
CA ALA A 143 -4.28 -18.62 -1.06
C ALA A 143 -5.61 -18.88 -1.78
N CYS A 144 -6.41 -17.83 -2.03
CA CYS A 144 -7.79 -17.97 -2.50
C CYS A 144 -8.13 -17.22 -3.78
N SER A 145 -7.14 -16.86 -4.60
CA SER A 145 -7.33 -16.14 -5.87
C SER A 145 -8.49 -16.69 -6.73
N LYS A 146 -8.68 -18.02 -6.77
CA LYS A 146 -9.83 -18.69 -7.42
C LYS A 146 -10.59 -19.68 -6.53
N ARG A 147 -10.03 -20.10 -5.40
CA ARG A 147 -10.57 -21.16 -4.53
C ARG A 147 -11.39 -20.60 -3.39
N ARG A 148 -12.48 -21.25 -2.96
CA ARG A 148 -13.31 -20.81 -1.81
C ARG A 148 -12.51 -20.86 -0.50
N LEU A 149 -12.81 -19.98 0.45
CA LEU A 149 -12.16 -19.96 1.76
C LEU A 149 -12.30 -21.31 2.51
N ALA A 150 -13.47 -21.94 2.40
CA ALA A 150 -13.73 -23.27 2.95
C ALA A 150 -12.86 -24.41 2.36
N SER A 151 -12.15 -24.16 1.26
CA SER A 151 -11.25 -25.13 0.63
C SER A 151 -9.77 -24.91 0.93
N ILE A 152 -9.43 -23.89 1.74
CA ILE A 152 -8.06 -23.70 2.23
C ILE A 152 -7.67 -24.91 3.08
N ARG A 153 -6.45 -25.41 2.84
CA ARG A 153 -5.82 -26.46 3.65
C ARG A 153 -4.60 -25.91 4.41
N PRO A 154 -4.09 -26.62 5.43
CA PRO A 154 -2.86 -26.24 6.14
C PRO A 154 -1.68 -25.91 5.20
N ASN A 155 -1.45 -26.71 4.15
CA ASN A 155 -0.37 -26.47 3.19
C ASN A 155 -0.48 -25.12 2.44
N ASP A 156 -1.69 -24.55 2.31
CA ASP A 156 -1.86 -23.22 1.69
C ASP A 156 -1.38 -22.10 2.64
N VAL A 157 -1.59 -22.31 3.94
CA VAL A 157 -1.10 -21.42 5.00
C VAL A 157 0.41 -21.49 5.08
N GLU A 158 0.99 -22.70 5.11
CA GLU A 158 2.44 -22.92 5.09
C GLU A 158 3.09 -22.29 3.85
N ARG A 159 2.53 -22.52 2.66
CA ARG A 159 3.03 -21.92 1.42
C ARG A 159 3.05 -20.39 1.49
N PHE A 160 2.01 -19.77 2.06
CA PHE A 160 1.98 -18.32 2.23
C PHE A 160 3.07 -17.85 3.21
N VAL A 161 3.25 -18.55 4.34
CA VAL A 161 4.29 -18.26 5.32
C VAL A 161 5.68 -18.38 4.70
N ASP A 162 5.95 -19.44 3.92
CA ASP A 162 7.22 -19.66 3.22
C ASP A 162 7.53 -18.58 2.17
N GLN A 163 6.52 -18.13 1.45
CA GLN A 163 6.71 -17.04 0.47
C GLN A 163 6.97 -15.70 1.16
N THR A 164 6.34 -15.48 2.31
CA THR A 164 6.45 -14.24 3.08
C THR A 164 7.77 -14.19 3.85
N SER A 165 8.24 -15.32 4.39
CA SER A 165 9.48 -15.43 5.15
C SER A 165 10.72 -15.09 4.31
N LYS A 166 10.70 -15.39 3.01
CA LYS A 166 11.77 -15.03 2.06
C LYS A 166 11.93 -13.52 1.86
N ARG A 167 10.91 -12.71 2.22
CA ARG A 167 10.87 -11.26 1.97
C ARG A 167 10.97 -10.44 3.24
N LEU A 168 10.64 -11.01 4.39
CA LEU A 168 10.52 -10.29 5.66
C LEU A 168 11.59 -10.71 6.66
N ARG A 169 11.97 -9.77 7.54
CA ARG A 169 12.81 -10.08 8.70
C ARG A 169 12.00 -10.91 9.71
N ARG A 170 12.68 -11.69 10.55
CA ARG A 170 12.06 -12.59 11.55
C ARG A 170 11.05 -11.89 12.45
N GLN A 171 11.37 -10.70 12.97
CA GLN A 171 10.47 -9.92 13.82
C GLN A 171 9.17 -9.53 13.10
N THR A 172 9.26 -9.06 11.84
CA THR A 172 8.08 -8.73 11.05
C THR A 172 7.25 -9.97 10.73
N LEU A 173 7.92 -11.09 10.39
CA LEU A 173 7.26 -12.36 10.12
C LEU A 173 6.48 -12.89 11.34
N GLN A 174 6.99 -12.69 12.56
CA GLN A 174 6.28 -13.05 13.79
C GLN A 174 4.96 -12.27 13.92
N HIS A 175 4.96 -10.96 13.66
CA HIS A 175 3.73 -10.17 13.66
C HIS A 175 2.77 -10.62 12.57
N THR A 176 3.27 -10.88 11.36
CA THR A 176 2.46 -11.44 10.26
C THR A 176 1.79 -12.75 10.66
N ILE A 177 2.52 -13.68 11.29
CA ILE A 177 1.97 -14.95 11.74
C ILE A 177 0.95 -14.76 12.86
N ALA A 178 1.18 -13.83 13.80
CA ALA A 178 0.21 -13.52 14.85
C ALA A 178 -1.11 -12.99 14.26
N HIS A 179 -1.04 -12.07 13.29
CA HIS A 179 -2.22 -11.54 12.60
C HIS A 179 -2.97 -12.65 11.84
N LEU A 180 -2.22 -13.55 11.17
CA LEU A 180 -2.77 -14.67 10.43
C LEU A 180 -3.48 -15.68 11.35
N ARG A 181 -2.88 -16.03 12.50
CA ARG A 181 -3.51 -16.89 13.51
C ARG A 181 -4.79 -16.28 14.05
N ALA A 182 -4.78 -14.98 14.37
CA ALA A 182 -5.97 -14.27 14.84
C ALA A 182 -7.11 -14.32 13.81
N PHE A 183 -6.79 -14.11 12.53
CA PHE A 183 -7.75 -14.18 11.43
C PHE A 183 -8.31 -15.59 11.23
N LEU A 184 -7.45 -16.62 11.17
CA LEU A 184 -7.90 -18.00 10.97
C LEU A 184 -8.74 -18.50 12.14
N ARG A 185 -8.44 -18.05 13.37
CA ARG A 185 -9.30 -18.32 14.53
C ARG A 185 -10.67 -17.65 14.40
N PHE A 186 -10.71 -16.40 13.94
CA PHE A 186 -11.97 -15.73 13.62
C PHE A 186 -12.76 -16.49 12.55
N CYS A 187 -12.10 -16.94 11.47
CA CYS A 187 -12.72 -17.73 10.42
C CYS A 187 -13.28 -19.07 10.93
N ALA A 188 -12.55 -19.77 11.81
CA ALA A 188 -13.02 -21.01 12.41
C ALA A 188 -14.26 -20.76 13.30
N ASN A 189 -14.24 -19.72 14.13
CA ASN A 189 -15.37 -19.36 14.99
C ASN A 189 -16.63 -19.00 14.20
N GLN A 190 -16.46 -18.30 13.07
CA GLN A 190 -17.56 -17.92 12.16
C GLN A 190 -17.85 -18.98 11.09
N ARG A 191 -17.22 -20.17 11.15
CA ARG A 191 -17.40 -21.30 10.23
C ARG A 191 -17.10 -21.00 8.75
N TYR A 192 -16.19 -20.07 8.49
CA TYR A 192 -15.70 -19.75 7.14
C TYR A 192 -14.71 -20.80 6.59
N THR A 193 -14.01 -21.51 7.47
CA THR A 193 -13.13 -22.63 7.14
C THR A 193 -13.72 -23.94 7.65
N ARG A 194 -13.46 -25.04 6.93
CA ARG A 194 -13.88 -26.39 7.37
C ARG A 194 -13.04 -26.87 8.53
N ASP A 195 -11.72 -26.68 8.41
CA ASP A 195 -10.76 -27.09 9.41
C ASP A 195 -10.28 -25.89 10.23
N ARG A 196 -9.75 -26.19 11.41
CA ARG A 196 -9.15 -25.22 12.30
C ARG A 196 -7.69 -25.00 11.89
N LEU A 197 -7.39 -23.83 11.34
CA LEU A 197 -6.11 -23.52 10.69
C LEU A 197 -5.22 -22.55 11.50
N ASP A 198 -5.61 -22.16 12.71
CA ASP A 198 -4.85 -21.23 13.57
C ASP A 198 -3.64 -21.86 14.27
N VAL A 199 -3.39 -23.15 14.06
CA VAL A 199 -2.19 -23.85 14.51
C VAL A 199 -1.09 -23.65 13.45
N ILE A 200 -0.27 -22.62 13.65
CA ILE A 200 0.84 -22.27 12.78
C ILE A 200 2.11 -22.19 13.62
N ASP A 201 3.17 -22.87 13.18
CA ASP A 201 4.49 -22.75 13.78
C ASP A 201 5.03 -21.33 13.61
N THR A 202 5.37 -20.71 14.73
CA THR A 202 5.88 -19.34 14.75
C THR A 202 7.41 -19.39 14.85
N PRO A 203 8.15 -18.67 13.98
CA PRO A 203 9.59 -18.59 14.09
C PRO A 203 9.96 -18.06 15.47
N ARG A 204 10.80 -18.82 16.18
CA ARG A 204 11.31 -18.40 17.50
C ARG A 204 12.18 -17.17 17.29
N THR A 205 11.83 -16.08 17.99
CA THR A 205 12.63 -14.87 18.08
C THR A 205 13.25 -14.83 19.47
N TYR A 206 14.57 -14.73 19.55
CA TYR A 206 15.26 -14.48 20.82
C TYR A 206 15.29 -12.98 21.11
N ARG A 207 15.12 -12.63 22.39
CA ARG A 207 15.29 -11.26 22.87
C ARG A 207 16.76 -10.86 22.66
N GLY A 208 17.01 -9.85 21.82
CA GLY A 208 18.38 -9.38 21.52
C GLY A 208 19.05 -9.99 20.28
N GLU A 209 18.33 -10.66 19.38
CA GLU A 209 18.92 -11.18 18.12
C GLU A 209 19.55 -10.10 17.23
N LEU A 210 19.01 -8.89 17.29
CA LEU A 210 19.58 -7.74 16.61
C LEU A 210 20.42 -6.96 17.62
N PRO A 211 21.63 -6.50 17.24
CA PRO A 211 22.39 -5.61 18.09
C PRO A 211 21.48 -4.42 18.45
N PRO A 212 21.38 -4.06 19.75
CA PRO A 212 20.54 -2.95 20.15
C PRO A 212 20.94 -1.74 19.32
N ARG A 213 19.96 -1.10 18.67
CA ARG A 213 20.14 0.22 18.09
C ARG A 213 20.20 1.22 19.24
N ALA A 214 21.25 1.14 20.03
CA ALA A 214 21.59 2.16 21.00
C ALA A 214 21.98 3.40 20.20
N LEU A 215 21.31 4.51 20.47
CA LEU A 215 21.82 5.81 20.06
C LEU A 215 23.17 6.00 20.74
N ASP A 216 24.16 6.48 19.99
CA ASP A 216 25.44 6.84 20.59
C ASP A 216 25.22 7.83 21.74
N TRP A 217 25.99 7.67 22.82
CA TRP A 217 25.81 8.44 24.05
C TRP A 217 25.93 9.95 23.81
N LYS A 218 26.72 10.35 22.81
CA LYS A 218 26.83 11.74 22.35
C LYS A 218 25.50 12.26 21.79
N THR A 219 24.81 11.48 20.97
CA THR A 219 23.49 11.81 20.39
C THR A 219 22.42 11.94 21.46
N VAL A 220 22.47 11.09 22.50
CA VAL A 220 21.56 11.18 23.65
C VAL A 220 21.79 12.49 24.42
N ARG A 221 23.04 12.87 24.66
CA ARG A 221 23.38 14.14 25.34
C ARG A 221 22.96 15.37 24.55
N GLU A 222 23.17 15.39 23.24
CA GLU A 222 22.77 16.50 22.38
C GLU A 222 21.24 16.67 22.34
N GLY A 223 20.47 15.57 22.40
CA GLY A 223 19.01 15.61 22.48
C GLY A 223 18.49 16.15 23.81
N LEU A 224 19.13 15.78 24.93
CA LEU A 224 18.75 16.26 26.27
C LEU A 224 19.05 17.75 26.48
N GLN A 225 20.11 18.27 25.86
CA GLN A 225 20.45 19.70 25.94
C GLN A 225 19.52 20.59 25.10
N LYS A 226 18.89 20.05 24.05
CA LYS A 226 17.96 20.81 23.19
C LYS A 226 16.52 20.86 23.71
N SER A 227 16.20 20.15 24.79
CA SER A 227 14.84 20.11 25.35
C SER A 227 14.57 21.18 26.43
N TRP A 228 15.51 22.12 26.64
CA TRP A 228 15.43 23.19 27.65
C TRP A 228 15.62 24.60 27.07
N HIS A 229 15.05 24.88 25.89
CA HIS A 229 14.83 26.24 25.40
C HIS A 229 13.49 26.35 24.67
#